data_AF-A0A8H7I2H5-F1
#
_entry.id   AF-A0A8H7I2H5-F1
#
_cell.length_a   1.000
_cell.length_b   1.000
_cell.length_c   1.000
_cell.angle_alpha   90.00
_cell.angle_beta   90.00
_cell.angle_gamma   90.00
#
_symmetry.space_group_name_H-M   'P 1'
#
loop_
_entity.id
_entity.type
_entity.pdbx_description
1 polymer ?
#
loop_
_entity_poly.entity_id
_entity_poly.type
_entity_poly.pdbx_seq_one_letter_code
_entity_poly.pdbx_strand_id
1 'polypeptide(L)'
;MVMTNFYLERHFGSLEAIEERLLAALIRLRYYSPLVAAQPQKGIHDNELRSWVYTPVFDNQAAASWARKVLTVKASTKQLPDAESHVCDILSQPLPPNEIFQVHLIGPHQDGQFTLFTYKSHALAEGQSAIDLLATLSDWIINPDAGPAHALRPQRESITKLGKIVRTHRQLDETTTSRLVQATRSEGISITHLFEAAHAIATYTIEPLSAEELAESHVRYFPSIPLRQTTVRDRVLAIAQEVKNNYRAFIANPQHPLMEATLIKLYPLRGPLGVDINANTGEILGLGIIDNKLPLVWRSSDGHHTIRINDVHLGLRQCNKRPMVHLWTLEGKLRIQIQASDVWDESYLARFLDEVIKCALSIC
;
A
#
# COMPACT_ATOMS: atom_id res chain seq x y z
N MET A 1 -4.74 3.20 -3.81
CA MET A 1 -5.29 1.97 -4.42
C MET A 1 -4.20 0.92 -4.42
N VAL A 2 -4.58 -0.36 -4.40
CA VAL A 2 -3.65 -1.49 -4.53
C VAL A 2 -4.11 -2.30 -5.74
N MET A 3 -3.18 -2.59 -6.63
CA MET A 3 -3.39 -3.42 -7.81
C MET A 3 -2.72 -4.77 -7.61
N THR A 4 -3.34 -5.85 -8.10
CA THR A 4 -2.78 -7.19 -8.06
C THR A 4 -2.96 -7.84 -9.43
N ASN A 5 -1.83 -8.25 -10.01
CA ASN A 5 -1.78 -8.98 -11.26
C ASN A 5 -1.73 -10.47 -10.91
N PHE A 6 -2.77 -11.19 -11.31
CA PHE A 6 -2.97 -12.58 -10.94
C PHE A 6 -3.15 -13.46 -12.18
N TYR A 7 -2.37 -14.53 -12.21
CA TYR A 7 -2.51 -15.58 -13.20
C TYR A 7 -3.55 -16.57 -12.71
N LEU A 8 -4.55 -16.81 -13.55
CA LEU A 8 -5.47 -17.91 -13.39
C LEU A 8 -4.93 -19.10 -14.19
N GLU A 9 -4.65 -20.21 -13.51
CA GLU A 9 -4.35 -21.46 -14.21
C GLU A 9 -5.58 -21.88 -15.04
N ARG A 10 -5.34 -22.62 -16.13
CA ARG A 10 -6.30 -22.97 -17.21
C ARG A 10 -7.65 -23.59 -16.79
N HIS A 11 -7.86 -23.84 -15.51
CA HIS A 11 -9.03 -24.51 -14.94
C HIS A 11 -9.97 -23.57 -14.16
N PHE A 12 -9.71 -22.26 -14.13
CA PHE A 12 -10.58 -21.33 -13.38
C PHE A 12 -11.97 -21.09 -13.99
N GLY A 13 -12.16 -21.42 -15.27
CA GLY A 13 -13.38 -21.13 -16.02
C GLY A 13 -13.22 -19.93 -16.96
N SER A 14 -14.33 -19.43 -17.47
CA SER A 14 -14.37 -18.26 -18.34
C SER A 14 -14.42 -16.94 -17.54
N LEU A 15 -14.33 -15.79 -18.22
CA LEU A 15 -14.45 -14.47 -17.59
C LEU A 15 -15.76 -14.33 -16.80
N GLU A 16 -16.86 -14.85 -17.34
CA GLU A 16 -18.19 -14.82 -16.75
C GLU A 16 -18.24 -15.59 -15.43
N ALA A 17 -17.54 -16.73 -15.33
CA ALA A 17 -17.47 -17.51 -14.09
C ALA A 17 -16.66 -16.79 -12.99
N ILE A 18 -15.62 -16.03 -13.37
CA ILE A 18 -14.84 -15.20 -12.46
C ILE A 18 -15.68 -14.00 -12.00
N GLU A 19 -16.40 -13.35 -12.91
CA GLU A 19 -17.31 -12.25 -12.63
C GLU A 19 -18.41 -12.67 -11.65
N GLU A 20 -19.08 -13.80 -11.89
CA GLU A 20 -20.15 -14.32 -11.01
C GLU A 20 -19.64 -14.55 -9.58
N ARG A 21 -18.48 -15.22 -9.45
CA ARG A 21 -17.84 -15.47 -8.15
C ARG A 21 -17.40 -14.18 -7.47
N LEU A 22 -16.88 -13.21 -8.22
CA LEU A 22 -16.49 -11.90 -7.70
C LEU A 22 -17.70 -11.06 -7.25
N LEU A 23 -18.83 -11.12 -7.96
CA LEU A 23 -20.09 -10.50 -7.54
C LEU A 23 -20.59 -11.11 -6.22
N ALA A 24 -20.54 -12.43 -6.06
CA ALA A 24 -20.87 -13.11 -4.80
C ALA A 24 -19.91 -12.70 -3.67
N ALA A 25 -18.60 -12.69 -3.93
CA ALA A 25 -17.58 -12.24 -2.98
C ALA A 25 -17.79 -10.78 -2.55
N LEU A 26 -18.23 -9.89 -3.46
CA LEU A 26 -18.56 -8.50 -3.15
C LEU A 26 -19.78 -8.38 -2.22
N ILE A 27 -20.87 -9.11 -2.50
CA ILE A 27 -22.06 -9.14 -1.62
C ILE A 27 -21.65 -9.56 -0.20
N ARG A 28 -20.81 -10.61 -0.11
CA ARG A 28 -20.25 -11.10 1.15
C ARG A 28 -19.33 -10.07 1.82
N LEU A 29 -18.52 -9.33 1.07
CA LEU A 29 -17.67 -8.25 1.57
C LEU A 29 -18.48 -7.13 2.19
N ARG A 30 -19.61 -6.76 1.59
CA ARG A 30 -20.53 -5.77 2.18
C ARG A 30 -21.12 -6.23 3.50
N TYR A 31 -21.40 -7.52 3.67
CA TYR A 31 -21.88 -8.05 4.95
C TYR A 31 -20.77 -8.06 6.01
N TYR A 32 -19.57 -8.52 5.63
CA TYR A 32 -18.43 -8.68 6.55
C TYR A 32 -17.75 -7.35 6.93
N SER A 33 -17.71 -6.40 5.99
CA SER A 33 -17.19 -5.04 6.16
C SER A 33 -18.17 -4.04 5.55
N PRO A 34 -19.28 -3.71 6.24
CA PRO A 34 -20.30 -2.75 5.78
C PRO A 34 -19.73 -1.41 5.31
N LEU A 35 -18.56 -1.05 5.86
CA LEU A 35 -17.81 0.14 5.57
C LEU A 35 -17.46 0.30 4.07
N VAL A 36 -17.29 -0.78 3.30
CA VAL A 36 -17.03 -0.68 1.84
C VAL A 36 -18.24 -0.17 1.04
N ALA A 37 -19.43 -0.21 1.64
CA ALA A 37 -20.68 0.26 1.05
C ALA A 37 -21.25 1.50 1.77
N ALA A 38 -20.47 2.11 2.68
CA ALA A 38 -20.85 3.38 3.29
C ALA A 38 -20.72 4.55 2.30
N GLN A 39 -21.52 5.60 2.49
CA GLN A 39 -21.50 6.80 1.67
C GLN A 39 -20.97 8.00 2.47
N PRO A 40 -20.03 8.79 1.94
CA PRO A 40 -19.45 9.93 2.64
C PRO A 40 -20.38 11.15 2.55
N GLN A 41 -21.17 11.41 3.58
CA GLN A 41 -22.14 12.51 3.65
C GLN A 41 -21.59 13.69 4.46
N LYS A 42 -21.66 14.90 3.90
CA LYS A 42 -21.21 16.14 4.57
C LYS A 42 -22.27 16.63 5.56
N GLY A 43 -21.85 17.26 6.67
CA GLY A 43 -22.76 18.04 7.52
C GLY A 43 -23.49 17.27 8.64
N ILE A 44 -23.22 15.99 8.84
CA ILE A 44 -23.93 15.17 9.85
C ILE A 44 -23.40 15.41 11.27
N HIS A 45 -22.08 15.38 11.46
CA HIS A 45 -21.44 15.62 12.76
C HIS A 45 -20.66 16.93 12.81
N ASP A 46 -20.32 17.48 11.65
CA ASP A 46 -19.53 18.71 11.46
C ASP A 46 -19.86 19.27 10.07
N ASN A 47 -19.88 20.61 9.94
CA ASN A 47 -20.32 21.32 8.73
C ASN A 47 -19.26 21.36 7.61
N GLU A 48 -18.00 21.02 7.90
CA GLU A 48 -16.90 20.96 6.94
C GLU A 48 -16.54 19.51 6.60
N LEU A 49 -16.58 18.61 7.58
CA LEU A 49 -16.20 17.20 7.43
C LEU A 49 -17.31 16.33 6.80
N ARG A 50 -16.93 15.11 6.42
CA ARG A 50 -17.84 14.05 5.95
C ARG A 50 -17.89 12.90 6.94
N SER A 51 -19.10 12.41 7.22
CA SER A 51 -19.37 11.21 8.02
C SER A 51 -19.72 10.06 7.08
N TRP A 52 -19.33 8.83 7.43
CA TRP A 52 -19.58 7.67 6.56
C TRP A 52 -20.89 7.01 7.01
N VAL A 53 -21.91 7.08 6.16
CA VAL A 53 -23.25 6.56 6.45
C VAL A 53 -23.41 5.22 5.77
N TYR A 54 -23.53 4.15 6.54
CA TYR A 54 -23.92 2.85 6.01
C TYR A 54 -25.43 2.69 6.04
N THR A 55 -26.01 2.34 4.89
CA THR A 55 -27.42 1.92 4.78
C THR A 55 -27.45 0.42 4.47
N PRO A 56 -28.10 -0.41 5.30
CA PRO A 56 -28.37 -1.81 4.98
C PRO A 56 -29.13 -1.96 3.66
N VAL A 57 -28.90 -3.06 2.94
CA VAL A 57 -29.79 -3.50 1.86
C VAL A 57 -30.91 -4.36 2.45
N PHE A 58 -32.11 -4.20 1.91
CA PHE A 58 -33.31 -4.87 2.40
C PHE A 58 -33.53 -6.26 1.80
N ASP A 59 -32.91 -6.54 0.64
CA ASP A 59 -33.05 -7.79 -0.10
C ASP A 59 -31.80 -8.14 -0.94
N ASN A 60 -31.80 -9.36 -1.49
CA ASN A 60 -30.72 -9.90 -2.30
C ASN A 60 -30.58 -9.19 -3.67
N GLN A 61 -31.66 -8.65 -4.22
CA GLN A 61 -31.62 -7.95 -5.51
C GLN A 61 -30.90 -6.61 -5.37
N ALA A 62 -31.16 -5.86 -4.29
CA ALA A 62 -30.46 -4.64 -3.93
C ALA A 62 -28.98 -4.90 -3.60
N ALA A 63 -28.66 -6.02 -2.95
CA ALA A 63 -27.28 -6.46 -2.71
C ALA A 63 -26.54 -6.74 -4.04
N ALA A 64 -27.14 -7.53 -4.94
CA ALA A 64 -26.58 -7.84 -6.26
C ALA A 64 -26.46 -6.61 -7.16
N SER A 65 -27.41 -5.68 -7.08
CA SER A 65 -27.38 -4.41 -7.82
C SER A 65 -26.24 -3.51 -7.35
N TRP A 66 -25.97 -3.46 -6.04
CA TRP A 66 -24.79 -2.78 -5.51
C TRP A 66 -23.48 -3.47 -5.94
N ALA A 67 -23.39 -4.80 -5.92
CA ALA A 67 -22.19 -5.52 -6.33
C ALA A 67 -21.84 -5.27 -7.80
N ARG A 68 -22.83 -5.31 -8.70
CA ARG A 68 -22.67 -4.93 -10.12
C ARG A 68 -22.30 -3.46 -10.30
N LYS A 69 -22.80 -2.56 -9.44
CA LYS A 69 -22.44 -1.14 -9.52
C LYS A 69 -20.97 -0.90 -9.17
N VAL A 70 -20.44 -1.58 -8.15
CA VAL A 70 -19.04 -1.38 -7.72
C VAL A 70 -18.03 -2.20 -8.54
N LEU A 71 -18.48 -3.20 -9.30
CA LEU A 71 -17.62 -4.00 -10.17
C LEU A 71 -17.59 -3.45 -11.61
N THR A 72 -16.41 -3.12 -12.10
CA THR A 72 -16.14 -2.86 -13.52
C THR A 72 -15.41 -4.05 -14.13
N VAL A 73 -16.00 -4.70 -15.14
CA VAL A 73 -15.35 -5.77 -15.90
C VAL A 73 -14.92 -5.26 -17.28
N LYS A 74 -13.69 -5.57 -17.69
CA LYS A 74 -13.14 -5.24 -19.01
C LYS A 74 -12.57 -6.50 -19.69
N ALA A 75 -13.37 -7.08 -20.57
CA ALA A 75 -13.00 -8.21 -21.41
C ALA A 75 -11.99 -7.80 -22.49
N SER A 76 -10.89 -8.55 -22.65
CA SER A 76 -9.84 -8.25 -23.65
C SER A 76 -10.34 -8.30 -25.09
N THR A 77 -10.56 -7.12 -25.68
CA THR A 77 -10.57 -6.95 -27.13
C THR A 77 -9.12 -6.94 -27.64
N LYS A 78 -8.90 -7.12 -28.95
CA LYS A 78 -7.56 -7.04 -29.57
C LYS A 78 -6.83 -5.68 -29.40
N GLN A 79 -7.47 -4.71 -28.74
CA GLN A 79 -7.00 -3.34 -28.56
C GLN A 79 -7.15 -2.86 -27.10
N LEU A 80 -7.31 -3.77 -26.13
CA LEU A 80 -7.39 -3.33 -24.74
C LEU A 80 -6.04 -2.70 -24.33
N PRO A 81 -6.03 -1.49 -23.75
CA PRO A 81 -4.81 -0.94 -23.16
C PRO A 81 -4.21 -1.93 -22.17
N ASP A 82 -2.90 -1.88 -21.98
CA ASP A 82 -2.27 -2.58 -20.88
C ASP A 82 -2.91 -2.16 -19.53
N ALA A 83 -2.74 -3.00 -18.51
CA ALA A 83 -3.40 -2.77 -17.23
C ALA A 83 -2.96 -1.46 -16.55
N GLU A 84 -1.72 -0.98 -16.81
CA GLU A 84 -1.20 0.25 -16.25
C GLU A 84 -1.84 1.48 -16.91
N SER A 85 -1.98 1.49 -18.24
CA SER A 85 -2.72 2.53 -18.98
C SER A 85 -4.15 2.72 -18.42
N HIS A 86 -4.87 1.64 -18.16
CA HIS A 86 -6.21 1.74 -17.55
C HIS A 86 -6.20 2.18 -16.08
N VAL A 87 -5.15 1.84 -15.32
CA VAL A 87 -4.93 2.35 -13.96
C VAL A 87 -4.66 3.85 -13.98
N CYS A 88 -3.84 4.34 -14.91
CA CYS A 88 -3.58 5.77 -15.13
C CYS A 88 -4.86 6.53 -15.50
N ASP A 89 -5.68 6.00 -16.42
CA ASP A 89 -6.99 6.56 -16.77
C ASP A 89 -7.87 6.76 -15.52
N ILE A 90 -7.98 5.74 -14.66
CA ILE A 90 -8.77 5.81 -13.44
C ILE A 90 -8.17 6.78 -12.42
N LEU A 91 -6.85 6.76 -12.20
CA LEU A 91 -6.19 7.63 -11.23
C LEU A 91 -6.31 9.12 -11.60
N SER A 92 -6.44 9.45 -12.88
CA SER A 92 -6.72 10.83 -13.32
C SER A 92 -8.02 11.38 -12.71
N GLN A 93 -9.04 10.52 -12.54
CA GLN A 93 -10.38 10.90 -12.08
C GLN A 93 -10.59 10.55 -10.59
N PRO A 94 -11.06 11.48 -9.74
CA PRO A 94 -11.46 11.11 -8.38
C PRO A 94 -12.66 10.15 -8.43
N LEU A 95 -12.82 9.32 -7.38
CA LEU A 95 -14.06 8.56 -7.17
C LEU A 95 -15.29 9.51 -7.21
N PRO A 96 -16.45 9.02 -7.70
CA PRO A 96 -17.69 9.78 -7.64
C PRO A 96 -17.97 10.29 -6.22
N PRO A 97 -18.51 11.51 -6.03
CA PRO A 97 -18.55 12.17 -4.71
C PRO A 97 -19.20 11.40 -3.57
N ASN A 98 -20.04 10.40 -3.86
CA ASN A 98 -20.76 9.57 -2.89
C ASN A 98 -20.24 8.11 -2.84
N GLU A 99 -19.09 7.83 -3.45
CA GLU A 99 -18.48 6.50 -3.54
C GLU A 99 -17.09 6.50 -2.91
N ILE A 100 -16.74 5.39 -2.26
CA ILE A 100 -15.46 5.21 -1.57
C ILE A 100 -14.75 3.91 -1.97
N PHE A 101 -15.39 3.09 -2.83
CA PHE A 101 -14.95 1.74 -3.17
C PHE A 101 -15.52 1.30 -4.52
N GLN A 102 -14.63 0.81 -5.38
CA GLN A 102 -14.87 0.16 -6.66
C GLN A 102 -13.86 -0.98 -6.83
N VAL A 103 -14.20 -1.98 -7.63
CA VAL A 103 -13.34 -3.12 -7.98
C VAL A 103 -13.31 -3.25 -9.50
N HIS A 104 -12.13 -3.51 -10.04
CA HIS A 104 -11.92 -3.66 -11.47
C HIS A 104 -11.34 -5.04 -11.76
N LEU A 105 -11.94 -5.74 -12.72
CA LEU A 105 -11.47 -7.01 -13.27
C LEU A 105 -11.18 -6.83 -14.75
N ILE A 106 -9.94 -7.05 -15.16
CA ILE A 106 -9.49 -6.88 -16.55
C ILE A 106 -8.88 -8.18 -17.03
N GLY A 107 -9.24 -8.61 -18.23
CA GLY A 107 -8.68 -9.78 -18.88
C GLY A 107 -9.74 -10.67 -19.54
N PRO A 108 -9.39 -11.89 -19.96
CA PRO A 108 -8.03 -12.44 -19.94
C PRO A 108 -7.10 -11.64 -20.87
N HIS A 109 -5.90 -11.31 -20.39
CA HIS A 109 -4.82 -10.75 -21.22
C HIS A 109 -4.34 -11.79 -22.26
N GLN A 110 -3.44 -11.42 -23.17
CA GLN A 110 -2.99 -12.31 -24.26
C GLN A 110 -2.36 -13.64 -23.78
N ASP A 111 -1.83 -13.66 -22.56
CA ASP A 111 -1.22 -14.81 -21.88
C ASP A 111 -2.20 -15.56 -20.94
N GLY A 112 -3.45 -15.11 -20.85
CA GLY A 112 -4.47 -15.63 -19.93
C GLY A 112 -4.46 -15.01 -18.54
N GLN A 113 -3.60 -14.02 -18.24
CA GLN A 113 -3.63 -13.31 -16.95
C GLN A 113 -4.86 -12.45 -16.78
N PHE A 114 -5.17 -12.12 -15.52
CA PHE A 114 -6.16 -11.13 -15.17
C PHE A 114 -5.55 -10.09 -14.22
N THR A 115 -6.10 -8.88 -14.24
CA THR A 115 -5.74 -7.82 -13.30
C THR A 115 -6.94 -7.51 -12.43
N LEU A 116 -6.78 -7.61 -11.10
CA LEU A 116 -7.80 -7.32 -10.11
C LEU A 116 -7.27 -6.23 -9.18
N PHE A 117 -8.01 -5.14 -9.07
CA PHE A 117 -7.64 -4.06 -8.16
C PHE A 117 -8.84 -3.39 -7.51
N THR A 118 -8.56 -2.71 -6.41
CA THR A 118 -9.56 -1.97 -5.64
C THR A 118 -9.28 -0.47 -5.74
N TYR A 119 -10.11 0.24 -6.49
CA TYR A 119 -10.09 1.69 -6.53
C TYR A 119 -10.94 2.23 -5.39
N LYS A 120 -10.31 2.92 -4.44
CA LYS A 120 -10.95 3.26 -3.16
C LYS A 120 -10.39 4.55 -2.56
N SER A 121 -11.21 5.22 -1.77
CA SER A 121 -10.80 6.32 -0.92
C SER A 121 -9.71 5.86 0.05
N HIS A 122 -8.69 6.68 0.26
CA HIS A 122 -7.66 6.38 1.25
C HIS A 122 -8.21 6.37 2.68
N ALA A 123 -9.32 7.08 2.91
CA ALA A 123 -10.02 7.06 4.18
C ALA A 123 -10.54 5.65 4.53
N LEU A 124 -11.09 4.90 3.55
CA LEU A 124 -11.69 3.58 3.76
C LEU A 124 -10.70 2.52 4.24
N ALA A 125 -9.48 2.53 3.69
CA ALA A 125 -8.44 1.56 4.02
C ALA A 125 -7.08 2.07 3.60
N GLU A 126 -6.08 1.89 4.46
CA GLU A 126 -4.66 2.14 4.15
C GLU A 126 -4.03 0.93 3.43
N GLY A 127 -2.75 1.02 3.06
CA GLY A 127 -2.06 -0.01 2.27
C GLY A 127 -2.21 -1.44 2.81
N GLN A 128 -2.07 -1.63 4.13
CA GLN A 128 -2.22 -2.95 4.77
C GLN A 128 -3.64 -3.50 4.67
N SER A 129 -4.65 -2.69 4.99
CA SER A 129 -6.06 -3.10 4.95
C SER A 129 -6.57 -3.28 3.52
N ALA A 130 -5.93 -2.62 2.55
CA ALA A 130 -6.20 -2.81 1.13
C ALA A 130 -5.69 -4.17 0.63
N ILE A 131 -4.51 -4.61 1.08
CA ILE A 131 -3.97 -5.95 0.82
C ILE A 131 -4.88 -7.01 1.46
N ASP A 132 -5.29 -6.81 2.72
CA ASP A 132 -6.20 -7.72 3.43
C ASP A 132 -7.54 -7.88 2.70
N LEU A 133 -8.08 -6.78 2.15
CA LEU A 133 -9.32 -6.77 1.38
C LEU A 133 -9.17 -7.54 0.05
N LEU A 134 -8.05 -7.37 -0.66
CA LEU A 134 -7.76 -8.14 -1.88
C LEU A 134 -7.59 -9.63 -1.58
N ALA A 135 -6.86 -9.99 -0.51
CA ALA A 135 -6.68 -11.37 -0.07
C ALA A 135 -8.02 -12.04 0.27
N THR A 136 -8.90 -11.29 0.94
CA THR A 136 -10.26 -11.74 1.30
C THR A 136 -11.12 -11.98 0.06
N LEU A 137 -11.06 -11.08 -0.93
CA LEU A 137 -11.75 -11.26 -2.22
C LEU A 137 -11.23 -12.49 -2.97
N SER A 138 -9.90 -12.65 -3.10
CA SER A 138 -9.29 -13.81 -3.76
C SER A 138 -9.69 -15.14 -3.13
N ASP A 139 -9.72 -15.23 -1.79
CA ASP A 139 -10.17 -16.43 -1.09
C ASP A 139 -11.64 -16.76 -1.38
N TRP A 140 -12.55 -15.77 -1.39
CA TRP A 140 -13.97 -16.01 -1.65
C TRP A 140 -14.29 -16.25 -3.13
N ILE A 141 -13.46 -15.78 -4.07
CA ILE A 141 -13.55 -16.14 -5.49
C ILE A 141 -13.14 -17.61 -5.70
N ILE A 142 -12.17 -18.09 -4.93
CA ILE A 142 -11.69 -19.49 -4.97
C ILE A 142 -12.67 -20.43 -4.27
N ASN A 143 -13.09 -20.06 -3.07
CA ASN A 143 -13.87 -20.85 -2.13
C ASN A 143 -15.23 -20.18 -1.85
N PRO A 144 -16.16 -20.09 -2.83
CA PRO A 144 -17.44 -19.41 -2.64
C PRO A 144 -18.25 -20.04 -1.50
N ASP A 145 -18.21 -21.37 -1.39
CA ASP A 145 -18.91 -22.16 -0.37
C ASP A 145 -18.15 -22.30 0.96
N ALA A 146 -16.91 -21.79 1.07
CA ALA A 146 -16.30 -21.69 2.39
C ALA A 146 -17.18 -20.77 3.22
N GLY A 147 -17.70 -21.25 4.35
CA GLY A 147 -18.35 -20.41 5.36
C GLY A 147 -17.43 -19.26 5.81
N PRO A 148 -17.91 -18.31 6.64
CA PRO A 148 -17.04 -17.25 7.16
C PRO A 148 -15.75 -17.88 7.67
N ALA A 149 -14.63 -17.52 7.02
CA ALA A 149 -13.36 -18.18 7.23
C ALA A 149 -13.06 -18.18 8.74
N HIS A 150 -12.38 -19.22 9.23
CA HIS A 150 -11.81 -19.18 10.57
C HIS A 150 -10.69 -18.14 10.62
N ALA A 151 -11.09 -16.87 10.63
CA ALA A 151 -10.32 -15.78 11.19
C ALA A 151 -9.86 -16.21 12.58
N LEU A 152 -8.68 -15.75 12.97
CA LEU A 152 -8.16 -15.97 14.32
C LEU A 152 -9.20 -15.48 15.32
N ARG A 153 -9.94 -16.43 15.93
CA ARG A 153 -10.72 -16.12 17.13
C ARG A 153 -9.71 -15.56 18.12
N PRO A 154 -9.93 -14.35 18.65
CA PRO A 154 -9.05 -13.86 19.69
C PRO A 154 -9.07 -14.89 20.81
N GLN A 155 -7.90 -15.26 21.35
CA GLN A 155 -7.78 -16.30 22.39
C GLN A 155 -8.44 -15.89 23.73
N ARG A 156 -9.18 -14.77 23.73
CA ARG A 156 -9.76 -14.02 24.84
C ARG A 156 -10.88 -13.16 24.25
N GLU A 157 -12.01 -13.04 24.93
CA GLU A 157 -13.15 -12.24 24.46
C GLU A 157 -12.97 -10.73 24.67
N SER A 158 -11.97 -10.31 25.47
CA SER A 158 -11.79 -8.92 25.90
C SER A 158 -10.33 -8.45 25.84
N ILE A 159 -10.16 -7.15 25.56
CA ILE A 159 -8.85 -6.49 25.45
C ILE A 159 -8.32 -6.17 26.85
N THR A 160 -7.41 -6.99 27.34
CA THR A 160 -6.78 -6.80 28.67
C THR A 160 -5.63 -5.78 28.69
N LYS A 161 -5.14 -5.36 27.52
CA LYS A 161 -4.08 -4.34 27.36
C LYS A 161 -4.37 -3.45 26.15
N LEU A 162 -5.18 -2.41 26.37
CA LEU A 162 -5.47 -1.38 25.38
C LEU A 162 -4.16 -0.76 24.87
N GLY A 163 -4.04 -0.54 23.56
CA GLY A 163 -2.87 0.12 22.94
C GLY A 163 -1.70 -0.78 22.51
N LYS A 164 -1.72 -2.10 22.75
CA LYS A 164 -0.65 -2.99 22.27
C LYS A 164 -0.84 -3.41 20.80
N ILE A 165 -0.08 -2.82 19.89
CA ILE A 165 -0.07 -3.13 18.44
C ILE A 165 1.04 -4.13 18.08
N VAL A 166 0.81 -5.00 17.07
CA VAL A 166 1.81 -5.92 16.48
C VAL A 166 1.62 -6.01 14.96
N ARG A 167 2.68 -5.78 14.15
CA ARG A 167 2.74 -5.90 12.66
C ARG A 167 4.19 -6.09 12.19
N THR A 168 4.48 -6.86 11.13
CA THR A 168 5.78 -6.91 10.39
C THR A 168 5.63 -7.59 9.01
N HIS A 169 6.67 -7.85 8.17
CA HIS A 169 8.16 -7.62 8.13
C HIS A 169 8.55 -7.51 6.62
N ARG A 170 9.74 -7.12 6.11
CA ARG A 170 10.10 -7.27 4.65
C ARG A 170 11.07 -8.45 4.38
N GLN A 171 11.11 -9.02 3.16
CA GLN A 171 12.00 -10.15 2.80
C GLN A 171 12.81 -9.87 1.51
N LEU A 172 14.05 -10.32 1.54
CA LEU A 172 14.97 -10.38 0.40
C LEU A 172 15.25 -11.87 0.12
N ASP A 173 16.07 -12.22 -0.87
CA ASP A 173 16.42 -13.63 -1.04
C ASP A 173 17.04 -14.19 0.25
N GLU A 174 16.98 -15.50 0.47
CA GLU A 174 17.35 -16.11 1.76
C GLU A 174 18.80 -15.78 2.16
N THR A 175 19.72 -15.72 1.19
CA THR A 175 21.13 -15.44 1.43
C THR A 175 21.35 -13.97 1.78
N THR A 176 20.75 -13.06 1.02
CA THR A 176 20.83 -11.61 1.24
C THR A 176 20.08 -11.18 2.50
N THR A 177 18.91 -11.75 2.78
CA THR A 177 18.20 -11.57 4.06
C THR A 177 19.06 -12.05 5.21
N SER A 178 19.65 -13.25 5.12
CA SER A 178 20.50 -13.78 6.18
C SER A 178 21.71 -12.86 6.45
N ARG A 179 22.42 -12.42 5.41
CA ARG A 179 23.52 -11.44 5.51
C ARG A 179 23.07 -10.12 6.14
N LEU A 180 21.97 -9.52 5.65
CA LEU A 180 21.45 -8.24 6.16
C LEU A 180 20.93 -8.35 7.59
N VAL A 181 20.28 -9.45 7.96
CA VAL A 181 19.85 -9.71 9.34
C VAL A 181 21.06 -9.91 10.25
N GLN A 182 22.08 -10.65 9.81
CA GLN A 182 23.29 -10.90 10.60
C GLN A 182 24.08 -9.60 10.82
N ALA A 183 24.26 -8.78 9.78
CA ALA A 183 24.92 -7.47 9.85
C ALA A 183 24.10 -6.45 10.69
N THR A 184 22.80 -6.29 10.43
CA THR A 184 21.99 -5.36 11.24
C THR A 184 21.90 -5.79 12.71
N ARG A 185 22.05 -7.09 13.01
CA ARG A 185 22.09 -7.64 14.37
C ARG A 185 23.45 -7.43 15.05
N SER A 186 24.58 -7.53 14.35
CA SER A 186 25.89 -7.20 14.91
C SER A 186 26.02 -5.71 15.23
N GLU A 187 25.47 -4.86 14.37
CA GLU A 187 25.43 -3.39 14.56
C GLU A 187 24.30 -2.92 15.50
N GLY A 188 23.49 -3.83 16.05
CA GLY A 188 22.40 -3.48 16.97
C GLY A 188 21.25 -2.66 16.37
N ILE A 189 21.17 -2.50 15.04
CA ILE A 189 20.10 -1.80 14.30
C ILE A 189 18.95 -2.76 13.91
N SER A 190 18.15 -2.45 12.89
CA SER A 190 17.27 -3.43 12.23
C SER A 190 17.09 -3.03 10.77
N ILE A 191 16.56 -3.96 9.96
CA ILE A 191 16.34 -3.77 8.52
C ILE A 191 15.53 -2.52 8.18
N THR A 192 14.50 -2.15 8.95
CA THR A 192 13.68 -0.94 8.68
C THR A 192 14.54 0.33 8.69
N HIS A 193 15.30 0.49 9.77
CA HIS A 193 16.13 1.66 10.01
C HIS A 193 17.20 1.83 8.92
N LEU A 194 17.76 0.71 8.48
CA LEU A 194 18.73 0.63 7.40
C LEU A 194 18.18 1.16 6.06
N PHE A 195 16.95 0.80 5.71
CA PHE A 195 16.36 1.19 4.43
C PHE A 195 15.96 2.68 4.36
N GLU A 196 15.48 3.26 5.47
CA GLU A 196 15.16 4.70 5.53
C GLU A 196 16.40 5.59 5.41
N ALA A 197 17.55 5.09 5.87
CA ALA A 197 18.82 5.78 5.74
C ALA A 197 19.42 5.73 4.33
N ALA A 198 19.31 4.56 3.69
CA ALA A 198 19.67 4.40 2.30
C ALA A 198 18.86 5.36 1.41
N HIS A 199 17.56 5.52 1.72
CA HIS A 199 16.70 6.52 1.07
C HIS A 199 17.19 7.95 1.30
N ALA A 200 17.42 8.36 2.56
CA ALA A 200 17.87 9.71 2.87
C ALA A 200 19.20 10.09 2.16
N ILE A 201 20.19 9.18 2.12
CA ILE A 201 21.46 9.45 1.44
C ILE A 201 21.34 9.45 -0.06
N ALA A 202 20.46 8.63 -0.64
CA ALA A 202 20.18 8.72 -2.06
C ALA A 202 19.60 10.10 -2.39
N THR A 203 18.60 10.59 -1.64
CA THR A 203 18.05 11.95 -1.84
C THR A 203 19.15 13.02 -1.89
N TYR A 204 20.09 13.02 -0.93
CA TYR A 204 21.22 13.97 -0.92
C TYR A 204 22.38 13.66 -1.90
N THR A 205 22.39 12.46 -2.52
CA THR A 205 23.37 12.09 -3.55
C THR A 205 22.88 12.50 -4.95
N ILE A 206 21.57 12.56 -5.15
CA ILE A 206 20.91 12.93 -6.41
C ILE A 206 20.66 14.45 -6.48
N GLU A 207 20.23 15.06 -5.37
CA GLU A 207 20.10 16.51 -5.21
C GLU A 207 21.07 17.03 -4.13
N PRO A 208 22.33 17.32 -4.47
CA PRO A 208 23.27 17.91 -3.53
C PRO A 208 22.90 19.38 -3.27
N LEU A 209 22.37 19.65 -2.08
CA LEU A 209 22.18 21.01 -1.58
C LEU A 209 23.53 21.73 -1.44
N SER A 210 23.57 23.02 -1.74
CA SER A 210 24.72 23.88 -1.40
C SER A 210 24.89 23.99 0.12
N ALA A 211 26.07 24.48 0.56
CA ALA A 211 26.36 24.64 1.97
C ALA A 211 25.43 25.66 2.66
N GLU A 212 25.05 26.74 1.94
CA GLU A 212 24.03 27.69 2.41
C GLU A 212 22.63 27.04 2.50
N GLU A 213 22.14 26.37 1.45
CA GLU A 213 20.81 25.74 1.46
C GLU A 213 20.68 24.64 2.54
N LEU A 214 21.76 23.90 2.81
CA LEU A 214 21.81 22.93 3.89
C LEU A 214 21.71 23.59 5.27
N ALA A 215 22.30 24.79 5.45
CA ALA A 215 22.25 25.53 6.71
C ALA A 215 20.86 26.13 6.95
N GLU A 216 20.18 26.59 5.89
CA GLU A 216 18.87 27.22 5.96
C GLU A 216 17.70 26.20 5.96
N SER A 217 17.92 24.96 5.54
CA SER A 217 16.86 23.91 5.47
C SER A 217 16.04 23.77 6.77
N HIS A 218 14.78 24.21 6.68
CA HIS A 218 13.81 24.15 7.78
C HIS A 218 13.24 22.74 7.99
N VAL A 219 13.27 21.87 6.97
CA VAL A 219 12.90 20.45 7.12
C VAL A 219 14.16 19.63 7.31
N ARG A 220 14.66 19.68 8.55
CA ARG A 220 15.63 18.74 9.06
C ARG A 220 14.93 17.40 9.26
N TYR A 221 14.95 16.55 8.23
CA TYR A 221 14.47 15.16 8.34
C TYR A 221 15.20 14.41 9.48
N PHE A 222 16.44 14.83 9.81
CA PHE A 222 17.21 14.37 10.95
C PHE A 222 17.98 15.55 11.59
N PRO A 223 18.08 15.64 12.93
CA PRO A 223 19.03 16.54 13.56
C PRO A 223 20.46 16.08 13.25
N SER A 224 21.20 16.90 12.50
CA SER A 224 22.61 16.67 12.12
C SER A 224 22.90 15.32 11.45
N ILE A 225 22.71 15.25 10.12
CA ILE A 225 23.39 14.23 9.30
C ILE A 225 24.91 14.41 9.48
N PRO A 226 25.66 13.40 9.94
CA PRO A 226 27.11 13.53 10.13
C PRO A 226 27.85 13.45 8.78
N LEU A 227 27.85 14.56 8.03
CA LEU A 227 28.61 14.73 6.78
C LEU A 227 30.13 14.52 6.92
N ARG A 228 30.63 14.30 8.13
CA ARG A 228 32.04 13.99 8.44
C ARG A 228 32.45 12.53 8.17
N GLN A 229 31.52 11.67 7.75
CA GLN A 229 31.80 10.28 7.43
C GLN A 229 32.32 10.12 5.99
N THR A 230 33.38 9.34 5.84
CA THR A 230 34.21 9.30 4.62
C THR A 230 33.68 8.38 3.53
N THR A 231 32.84 7.40 3.85
CA THR A 231 32.28 6.44 2.87
C THR A 231 30.76 6.62 2.69
N VAL A 232 30.20 6.07 1.61
CA VAL A 232 28.73 5.97 1.44
C VAL A 232 28.14 5.04 2.50
N ARG A 233 28.79 3.89 2.75
CA ARG A 233 28.38 2.89 3.73
C ARG A 233 28.20 3.47 5.13
N ASP A 234 29.20 4.19 5.63
CA ASP A 234 29.19 4.69 7.01
C ASP A 234 28.12 5.77 7.19
N ARG A 235 27.90 6.61 6.16
CA ARG A 235 26.77 7.54 6.11
C ARG A 235 25.44 6.77 6.21
N VAL A 236 25.25 5.71 5.43
CA VAL A 236 24.00 4.90 5.42
C VAL A 236 23.76 4.27 6.79
N LEU A 237 24.79 3.71 7.43
CA LEU A 237 24.64 3.14 8.77
C LEU A 237 24.35 4.20 9.86
N ALA A 238 24.90 5.40 9.73
CA ALA A 238 24.69 6.47 10.70
C ALA A 238 23.30 7.07 10.65
N ILE A 239 22.78 7.40 9.45
CA ILE A 239 21.39 7.85 9.33
C ILE A 239 20.44 6.72 9.75
N ALA A 240 20.80 5.44 9.55
CA ALA A 240 19.96 4.32 9.98
C ALA A 240 19.83 4.29 11.50
N GLN A 241 20.94 4.44 12.20
CA GLN A 241 20.92 4.51 13.65
C GLN A 241 20.13 5.73 14.16
N GLU A 242 20.13 6.85 13.44
CA GLU A 242 19.35 8.04 13.81
C GLU A 242 17.84 7.88 13.56
N VAL A 243 17.44 7.38 12.38
CA VAL A 243 16.06 6.93 12.10
C VAL A 243 15.58 6.01 13.22
N LYS A 244 16.39 5.01 13.60
CA LYS A 244 16.07 4.05 14.67
C LYS A 244 15.75 4.72 15.99
N ASN A 245 16.53 5.71 16.37
CA ASN A 245 16.35 6.40 17.63
C ASN A 245 15.08 7.25 17.59
N ASN A 246 14.81 7.93 16.47
CA ASN A 246 13.60 8.72 16.27
C ASN A 246 12.31 7.87 16.29
N TYR A 247 12.24 6.76 15.55
CA TYR A 247 11.09 5.85 15.62
C TYR A 247 10.92 5.22 17.00
N ARG A 248 12.01 4.86 17.68
CA ARG A 248 11.94 4.36 19.05
C ARG A 248 11.37 5.40 20.02
N ALA A 249 11.84 6.63 19.96
CA ALA A 249 11.33 7.73 20.79
C ALA A 249 9.84 8.00 20.51
N PHE A 250 9.45 8.02 19.23
CA PHE A 250 8.08 8.28 18.81
C PHE A 250 7.11 7.15 19.20
N ILE A 251 7.44 5.89 18.89
CA ILE A 251 6.60 4.72 19.19
C ILE A 251 6.59 4.39 20.70
N ALA A 252 7.63 4.77 21.45
CA ALA A 252 7.63 4.63 22.92
C ALA A 252 6.63 5.56 23.61
N ASN A 253 6.13 6.60 22.94
CA ASN A 253 5.06 7.44 23.49
C ASN A 253 3.74 6.64 23.54
N PRO A 254 3.16 6.36 24.73
CA PRO A 254 1.91 5.60 24.84
C PRO A 254 0.71 6.32 24.21
N GLN A 255 0.82 7.63 23.95
CA GLN A 255 -0.20 8.43 23.26
C GLN A 255 -0.05 8.43 21.73
N HIS A 256 1.00 7.80 21.16
CA HIS A 256 1.25 7.78 19.71
C HIS A 256 0.01 7.44 18.85
N PRO A 257 -0.84 6.43 19.19
CA PRO A 257 -2.07 6.14 18.43
C PRO A 257 -3.10 7.28 18.39
N LEU A 258 -3.00 8.26 19.30
CA LEU A 258 -3.88 9.43 19.38
C LEU A 258 -3.20 10.71 18.85
N MET A 259 -1.88 10.69 18.61
CA MET A 259 -1.15 11.88 18.15
C MET A 259 -1.67 12.35 16.80
N GLU A 260 -1.83 11.44 15.83
CA GLU A 260 -2.34 11.80 14.49
C GLU A 260 -3.76 12.37 14.55
N ALA A 261 -4.67 11.71 15.29
CA ALA A 261 -6.03 12.21 15.49
C ALA A 261 -6.05 13.59 16.19
N THR A 262 -5.08 13.86 17.06
CA THR A 262 -4.93 15.17 17.74
C THR A 262 -4.35 16.22 16.80
N LEU A 263 -3.33 15.87 16.00
CA LEU A 263 -2.74 16.75 14.99
C LEU A 263 -3.77 17.14 13.93
N ILE A 264 -4.51 16.19 13.39
CA ILE A 264 -5.61 16.44 12.44
C ILE A 264 -6.77 17.23 13.09
N LYS A 265 -6.97 17.14 14.41
CA LYS A 265 -7.96 17.98 15.11
C LYS A 265 -7.48 19.43 15.29
N LEU A 266 -6.20 19.64 15.56
CA LEU A 266 -5.59 20.97 15.75
C LEU A 266 -5.33 21.67 14.40
N TYR A 267 -4.90 20.91 13.42
CA TYR A 267 -4.55 21.31 12.06
C TYR A 267 -5.32 20.45 11.05
N PRO A 268 -6.65 20.60 10.98
CA PRO A 268 -7.46 19.86 10.02
C PRO A 268 -6.99 20.18 8.59
N LEU A 269 -6.97 19.14 7.75
CA LEU A 269 -6.58 19.21 6.34
C LEU A 269 -7.62 20.03 5.54
N ARG A 270 -7.54 21.36 5.70
CA ARG A 270 -8.38 22.38 5.08
C ARG A 270 -7.63 23.04 3.92
N GLY A 271 -8.35 23.34 2.85
CA GLY A 271 -7.80 23.94 1.63
C GLY A 271 -7.72 22.98 0.46
N PRO A 272 -7.09 23.38 -0.66
CA PRO A 272 -6.87 22.49 -1.80
C PRO A 272 -5.95 21.33 -1.41
N LEU A 273 -6.24 20.12 -1.92
CA LEU A 273 -5.30 19.00 -1.86
C LEU A 273 -4.00 19.41 -2.57
N GLY A 274 -2.85 19.20 -1.91
CA GLY A 274 -1.54 19.50 -2.50
C GLY A 274 -0.76 20.68 -1.92
N VAL A 275 -1.14 21.22 -0.76
CA VAL A 275 -0.27 22.16 -0.04
C VAL A 275 0.91 21.38 0.56
N ASP A 276 2.00 21.29 -0.20
CA ASP A 276 3.25 20.71 0.26
C ASP A 276 3.88 21.55 1.37
N ILE A 277 3.91 21.01 2.60
CA ILE A 277 4.65 21.57 3.74
C ILE A 277 6.15 21.68 3.41
N ASN A 278 6.63 20.83 2.49
CA ASN A 278 7.89 20.97 1.76
C ASN A 278 7.79 20.15 0.47
N ALA A 279 8.03 20.77 -0.68
CA ALA A 279 8.01 20.10 -1.99
C ALA A 279 9.29 19.29 -2.26
N ASN A 280 10.39 19.63 -1.59
CA ASN A 280 11.74 19.09 -1.83
C ASN A 280 12.02 17.85 -0.95
N THR A 281 10.98 17.17 -0.46
CA THR A 281 11.11 15.97 0.38
C THR A 281 10.34 14.82 -0.20
N GLY A 282 11.05 13.76 -0.58
CA GLY A 282 10.43 12.46 -0.85
C GLY A 282 9.82 11.83 0.39
N GLU A 283 8.93 10.86 0.17
CA GLU A 283 8.32 10.03 1.20
C GLU A 283 8.67 8.56 0.96
N ILE A 284 8.91 7.78 2.01
CA ILE A 284 9.19 6.35 1.89
C ILE A 284 8.25 5.50 2.74
N LEU A 285 7.63 4.49 2.13
CA LEU A 285 6.57 3.67 2.72
C LEU A 285 6.93 2.18 2.65
N GLY A 286 7.34 1.61 3.79
CA GLY A 286 7.61 0.18 3.93
C GLY A 286 6.35 -0.64 4.19
N LEU A 287 5.93 -1.47 3.23
CA LEU A 287 4.64 -2.20 3.32
C LEU A 287 4.69 -3.61 3.95
N GLY A 288 5.85 -4.22 4.22
CA GLY A 288 5.95 -5.61 4.73
C GLY A 288 5.53 -6.75 3.76
N ILE A 289 6.35 -7.83 3.65
CA ILE A 289 6.12 -9.17 3.06
C ILE A 289 4.65 -9.32 2.79
N ILE A 290 4.28 -9.16 1.52
CA ILE A 290 2.89 -9.23 1.13
C ILE A 290 2.43 -10.69 1.25
N ASP A 291 3.35 -11.64 1.07
CA ASP A 291 3.18 -13.09 1.26
C ASP A 291 2.58 -13.50 2.62
N ASN A 292 2.78 -12.71 3.68
CA ASN A 292 2.21 -12.95 5.02
C ASN A 292 0.71 -12.64 5.12
N LYS A 293 0.16 -11.92 4.14
CA LYS A 293 -1.21 -11.37 4.13
C LYS A 293 -1.98 -11.74 2.87
N LEU A 294 -1.26 -11.94 1.77
CA LEU A 294 -1.75 -12.21 0.43
C LEU A 294 -1.01 -13.45 -0.05
N PRO A 295 -1.58 -14.66 0.18
CA PRO A 295 -1.03 -15.91 -0.32
C PRO A 295 -0.67 -15.82 -1.81
N LEU A 296 0.51 -16.33 -2.18
CA LEU A 296 0.93 -16.36 -3.58
C LEU A 296 0.07 -17.29 -4.44
N VAL A 297 -0.53 -18.30 -3.81
CA VAL A 297 -1.37 -19.31 -4.46
C VAL A 297 -2.55 -19.63 -3.54
N TRP A 298 -3.77 -19.46 -4.05
CA TRP A 298 -4.96 -20.10 -3.49
C TRP A 298 -5.32 -21.29 -4.35
N ARG A 299 -5.83 -22.35 -3.71
CA ARG A 299 -6.45 -23.49 -4.37
C ARG A 299 -7.83 -23.71 -3.78
N SER A 300 -8.80 -24.04 -4.62
CA SER A 300 -10.13 -24.44 -4.15
C SER A 300 -10.05 -25.74 -3.35
N SER A 301 -11.05 -25.98 -2.50
CA SER A 301 -11.11 -27.19 -1.66
C SER A 301 -11.14 -28.52 -2.44
N ASP A 302 -11.56 -28.49 -3.71
CA ASP A 302 -11.54 -29.61 -4.66
C ASP A 302 -10.23 -29.70 -5.47
N GLY A 303 -9.35 -28.70 -5.37
CA GLY A 303 -8.10 -28.59 -6.12
C GLY A 303 -8.26 -28.24 -7.62
N HIS A 304 -9.48 -27.95 -8.09
CA HIS A 304 -9.73 -27.67 -9.52
C HIS A 304 -9.44 -26.22 -9.95
N HIS A 305 -9.41 -25.27 -9.03
CA HIS A 305 -9.23 -23.85 -9.33
C HIS A 305 -8.04 -23.27 -8.58
N THR A 306 -7.13 -22.59 -9.31
CA THR A 306 -5.96 -21.91 -8.74
C THR A 306 -5.93 -20.43 -9.13
N ILE A 307 -5.86 -19.54 -8.15
CA ILE A 307 -5.35 -18.16 -8.33
C ILE A 307 -3.88 -18.22 -7.94
N ARG A 308 -3.00 -17.76 -8.84
CA ARG A 308 -1.62 -17.41 -8.52
C ARG A 308 -1.44 -15.91 -8.65
N ILE A 309 -0.80 -15.27 -7.68
CA ILE A 309 -0.35 -13.88 -7.84
C ILE A 309 1.05 -13.88 -8.47
N ASN A 310 1.19 -13.06 -9.51
CA ASN A 310 2.46 -12.85 -10.21
C ASN A 310 3.13 -11.55 -9.75
N ASP A 311 2.37 -10.47 -9.62
CA ASP A 311 2.88 -9.24 -9.02
C ASP A 311 1.77 -8.42 -8.33
N VAL A 312 2.20 -7.46 -7.50
CA VAL A 312 1.34 -6.49 -6.81
C VAL A 312 1.92 -5.13 -7.09
N HIS A 313 1.08 -4.13 -7.35
CA HIS A 313 1.50 -2.74 -7.59
C HIS A 313 0.69 -1.80 -6.70
N LEU A 314 1.20 -0.59 -6.45
CA LEU A 314 0.51 0.43 -5.67
C LEU A 314 0.25 1.64 -6.55
N GLY A 315 -1.02 2.03 -6.65
CA GLY A 315 -1.42 3.25 -7.35
C GLY A 315 -2.09 4.20 -6.37
N LEU A 316 -1.44 5.31 -6.04
CA LEU A 316 -2.03 6.40 -5.27
C LEU A 316 -2.26 7.59 -6.21
N ARG A 317 -3.39 8.28 -6.06
CA ARG A 317 -3.61 9.52 -6.78
C ARG A 317 -2.76 10.61 -6.14
N GLN A 318 -1.57 10.89 -6.67
CA GLN A 318 -0.77 11.98 -6.13
C GLN A 318 -1.48 13.30 -6.37
N CYS A 319 -1.64 14.06 -5.29
CA CYS A 319 -2.10 15.44 -5.33
C CYS A 319 -1.03 16.40 -4.79
N ASN A 320 0.16 15.89 -4.47
CA ASN A 320 1.30 16.65 -3.98
C ASN A 320 2.49 16.44 -4.94
N LYS A 321 3.54 17.25 -4.79
CA LYS A 321 4.76 17.20 -5.61
C LYS A 321 5.79 16.19 -5.11
N ARG A 322 5.51 15.39 -4.09
CA ARG A 322 6.53 14.55 -3.45
C ARG A 322 6.68 13.23 -4.19
N PRO A 323 7.89 12.83 -4.58
CA PRO A 323 8.13 11.46 -5.03
C PRO A 323 7.97 10.52 -3.83
N MET A 324 7.19 9.46 -4.01
CA MET A 324 6.85 8.50 -2.98
C MET A 324 7.41 7.12 -3.34
N VAL A 325 8.37 6.64 -2.55
CA VAL A 325 9.03 5.34 -2.73
C VAL A 325 8.33 4.30 -1.87
N HIS A 326 7.81 3.25 -2.49
CA HIS A 326 7.20 2.13 -1.81
C HIS A 326 8.17 0.93 -1.75
N LEU A 327 8.39 0.40 -0.54
CA LEU A 327 9.34 -0.70 -0.30
C LEU A 327 8.66 -2.04 0.03
N TRP A 328 9.12 -3.07 -0.69
CA TRP A 328 8.21 -4.12 -1.10
C TRP A 328 8.87 -5.49 -1.24
N THR A 329 8.09 -6.55 -1.07
CA THR A 329 8.48 -7.95 -1.19
C THR A 329 7.28 -8.80 -1.56
N LEU A 330 7.53 -9.67 -2.53
CA LEU A 330 6.67 -10.74 -2.98
C LEU A 330 7.59 -11.87 -3.48
N GLU A 331 7.26 -13.13 -3.22
CA GLU A 331 8.11 -14.29 -3.53
C GLU A 331 9.55 -14.18 -2.98
N GLY A 332 9.70 -13.51 -1.83
CA GLY A 332 11.00 -13.20 -1.23
C GLY A 332 11.90 -12.25 -2.04
N LYS A 333 11.42 -11.61 -3.11
CA LYS A 333 12.18 -10.64 -3.90
C LYS A 333 11.86 -9.23 -3.43
N LEU A 334 12.87 -8.41 -3.10
CA LEU A 334 12.64 -7.00 -2.84
C LEU A 334 12.10 -6.33 -4.13
N ARG A 335 11.04 -5.56 -3.97
CA ARG A 335 10.39 -4.71 -4.98
C ARG A 335 10.52 -3.27 -4.49
N ILE A 336 10.66 -2.34 -5.42
CA ILE A 336 10.77 -0.91 -5.15
C ILE A 336 9.97 -0.21 -6.23
N GLN A 337 9.04 0.67 -5.84
CA GLN A 337 8.23 1.44 -6.80
C GLN A 337 8.26 2.90 -6.39
N ILE A 338 8.76 3.77 -7.26
CA ILE A 338 8.59 5.21 -7.13
C ILE A 338 7.29 5.66 -7.78
N GLN A 339 6.65 6.66 -7.20
CA GLN A 339 5.42 7.22 -7.73
C GLN A 339 5.35 8.72 -7.40
N ALA A 340 5.15 9.56 -8.40
CA ALA A 340 5.10 11.02 -8.24
C ALA A 340 3.94 11.61 -9.06
N SER A 341 3.77 12.94 -9.03
CA SER A 341 2.90 13.63 -9.98
C SER A 341 3.66 13.96 -11.28
N ASP A 342 2.92 14.49 -12.25
CA ASP A 342 3.36 15.01 -13.55
C ASP A 342 4.43 16.12 -13.53
N VAL A 343 4.84 16.62 -12.35
CA VAL A 343 5.90 17.62 -12.22
C VAL A 343 7.32 17.03 -12.30
N TRP A 344 7.45 15.70 -12.40
CA TRP A 344 8.74 15.00 -12.46
C TRP A 344 8.92 14.25 -13.78
N ASP A 345 10.10 14.39 -14.38
CA ASP A 345 10.49 13.59 -15.54
C ASP A 345 10.68 12.11 -15.14
N GLU A 346 10.11 11.19 -15.91
CA GLU A 346 10.28 9.74 -15.70
C GLU A 346 11.77 9.34 -15.65
N SER A 347 12.59 9.87 -16.57
CA SER A 347 14.04 9.61 -16.59
C SER A 347 14.76 10.11 -15.34
N TYR A 348 14.23 11.16 -14.70
CA TYR A 348 14.76 11.69 -13.45
C TYR A 348 14.42 10.76 -12.28
N LEU A 349 13.15 10.35 -12.18
CA LEU A 349 12.68 9.39 -11.16
C LEU A 349 13.39 8.04 -11.27
N ALA A 350 13.69 7.57 -12.48
CA ALA A 350 14.46 6.35 -12.72
C ALA A 350 15.89 6.47 -12.15
N ARG A 351 16.64 7.53 -12.52
CA ARG A 351 17.97 7.79 -11.95
C ARG A 351 17.94 7.96 -10.43
N PHE A 352 16.89 8.58 -9.91
CA PHE A 352 16.69 8.69 -8.47
C PHE A 352 16.58 7.29 -7.82
N LEU A 353 15.80 6.38 -8.42
CA LEU A 353 15.62 5.04 -7.89
C LEU A 353 16.90 4.18 -7.98
N ASP A 354 17.68 4.32 -9.05
CA ASP A 354 18.96 3.64 -9.22
C ASP A 354 19.97 4.02 -8.12
N GLU A 355 20.08 5.31 -7.78
CA GLU A 355 20.94 5.76 -6.69
C GLU A 355 20.39 5.36 -5.30
N VAL A 356 19.07 5.25 -5.09
CA VAL A 356 18.47 4.62 -3.89
C VAL A 356 18.93 3.17 -3.74
N ILE A 357 18.87 2.39 -4.82
CA ILE A 357 19.31 0.99 -4.85
C ILE A 357 20.81 0.90 -4.58
N LYS A 358 21.63 1.70 -5.26
CA LYS A 358 23.09 1.75 -5.10
C LYS A 358 23.52 2.14 -3.68
N CYS A 359 22.85 3.11 -3.06
CA CYS A 359 23.09 3.48 -1.66
C CYS A 359 22.72 2.34 -0.71
N ALA A 360 21.57 1.69 -0.92
CA ALA A 360 21.14 0.53 -0.13
C ALA A 360 22.11 -0.65 -0.25
N LEU A 361 22.69 -0.88 -1.44
CA LEU A 361 23.67 -1.96 -1.66
C LEU A 361 25.07 -1.66 -1.10
N SER A 362 25.41 -0.41 -0.77
CA SER A 362 26.74 -0.01 -0.29
C SER A 362 27.16 -0.59 1.06
N ILE A 363 26.23 -1.23 1.77
CA ILE A 363 26.40 -1.85 3.10
C ILE A 363 26.80 -3.33 3.04
N CYS A 364 26.64 -3.97 1.87
CA CYS A 364 26.73 -5.41 1.65
C CYS A 364 28.17 -5.89 1.42
#